data_AF-A0A8J4A142-F1
#
_entry.id   AF-A0A8J4A142-F1
#
_cell.length_a   1.000
_cell.length_b   1.000
_cell.length_c   1.000
_cell.angle_alpha   90.00
_cell.angle_beta   90.00
_cell.angle_gamma   90.00
#
_symmetry.space_group_name_H-M   'P 1'
#
loop_
_entity.id
_entity.type
_entity.pdbx_description
1 polymer ?
#
loop_
_entity_poly.entity_id
_entity_poly.type
_entity_poly.pdbx_seq_one_letter_code
_entity_poly.pdbx_strand_id
1 'polypeptide(L)'
;MRADLVAAATAVQAPGQPAEISAVLNRMPGDLLDGPDDRVVDAVDAAMDDLYREGLLVCPGHRWLPGPPPSIRGHLVGLHDRGHLLRDPQTRTWSYSGVTSYFRVTPR
;
A
#
# COMPACT_ATOMS: atom_id res chain seq x y z
N MET A 1 14.06 -0.17 4.84
CA MET A 1 12.80 0.10 4.12
C MET A 1 12.33 -1.09 3.29
N ARG A 2 12.96 -1.44 2.15
CA ARG A 2 12.47 -2.56 1.31
C ARG A 2 12.41 -3.90 2.04
N ALA A 3 13.46 -4.28 2.78
CA ALA A 3 13.47 -5.52 3.55
C ALA A 3 12.35 -5.57 4.61
N ASP A 4 12.09 -4.44 5.27
CA ASP A 4 11.01 -4.30 6.25
C ASP A 4 9.63 -4.44 5.58
N LEU A 5 9.45 -3.85 4.40
CA LEU A 5 8.23 -3.98 3.61
C LEU A 5 8.00 -5.43 3.15
N VAL A 6 9.05 -6.15 2.74
CA VAL A 6 8.95 -7.58 2.39
C VAL A 6 8.57 -8.40 3.62
N ALA A 7 9.20 -8.14 4.77
CA ALA A 7 8.90 -8.84 6.01
C ALA A 7 7.46 -8.57 6.48
N ALA A 8 7.03 -7.31 6.41
CA ALA A 8 5.67 -6.88 6.72
C ALA A 8 4.64 -7.52 5.77
N ALA A 9 4.90 -7.51 4.45
CA ALA A 9 4.06 -8.17 3.45
C ALA A 9 3.93 -9.66 3.74
N THR A 10 5.05 -10.35 3.94
CA THR A 10 5.06 -11.79 4.25
C THR A 10 4.29 -12.11 5.54
N ALA A 11 4.39 -11.24 6.55
CA ALA A 11 3.71 -11.43 7.83
C ALA A 11 2.18 -11.27 7.75
N VAL A 12 1.66 -10.49 6.78
CA VAL A 12 0.21 -10.25 6.62
C VAL A 12 -0.40 -11.01 5.44
N GLN A 13 0.42 -11.68 4.62
CA GLN A 13 -0.05 -12.55 3.55
C GLN A 13 -0.76 -13.79 4.13
N ALA A 14 -2.02 -13.98 3.74
CA ALA A 14 -2.66 -15.28 3.90
C ALA A 14 -2.03 -16.29 2.91
N PRO A 15 -2.00 -17.60 3.22
CA PRO A 15 -1.42 -18.61 2.33
C PRO A 15 -1.97 -18.51 0.90
N GLY A 16 -1.09 -18.22 -0.06
CA GLY A 16 -1.44 -18.10 -1.48
C GLY A 16 -2.19 -16.82 -1.88
N GLN A 17 -2.27 -15.81 -1.00
CA GLN A 17 -2.87 -14.51 -1.30
C GLN A 17 -1.83 -13.38 -1.15
N PRO A 18 -1.81 -12.38 -2.06
CA PRO A 18 -0.97 -11.21 -1.88
C PRO A 18 -1.43 -10.35 -0.69
N ALA A 19 -0.52 -9.55 -0.13
CA ALA A 19 -0.80 -8.67 1.00
C ALA A 19 -1.49 -7.38 0.56
N GLU A 20 -2.48 -6.92 1.33
CA GLU A 20 -3.03 -5.58 1.13
C GLU A 20 -2.04 -4.52 1.60
N ILE A 21 -1.82 -3.48 0.79
CA ILE A 21 -0.87 -2.40 1.09
C ILE A 21 -1.12 -1.75 2.46
N SER A 22 -2.38 -1.47 2.84
CA SER A 22 -2.70 -0.89 4.15
C SER A 22 -2.26 -1.81 5.31
N ALA A 23 -2.46 -3.12 5.17
CA ALA A 23 -2.02 -4.11 6.15
C ALA A 23 -0.49 -4.16 6.26
N VAL A 24 0.22 -4.02 5.13
CA VAL A 24 1.68 -3.89 5.13
C VAL A 24 2.13 -2.64 5.88
N LEU A 25 1.54 -1.47 5.57
CA LEU A 25 1.85 -0.21 6.27
C LEU A 25 1.61 -0.34 7.78
N ASN A 26 0.51 -0.96 8.18
CA ASN A 26 0.16 -1.15 9.60
C ASN A 26 1.06 -2.15 10.33
N ARG A 27 1.80 -2.98 9.59
CA ARG A 27 2.76 -3.94 10.16
C ARG A 27 4.17 -3.38 10.25
N MET A 28 4.47 -2.31 9.51
CA MET A 28 5.77 -1.65 9.51
C MET A 28 6.12 -1.10 10.91
N PRO A 29 7.40 -1.15 11.29
CA PRO A 29 7.89 -0.43 12.47
C PRO A 29 7.50 1.05 12.44
N GLY A 30 7.00 1.56 13.57
CA GLY A 30 6.44 2.92 13.65
C GLY A 30 7.46 4.03 13.39
N ASP A 31 8.73 3.80 13.74
CA ASP A 31 9.87 4.67 13.48
C ASP A 31 10.18 4.82 11.98
N LEU A 32 9.87 3.80 11.17
CA LEU A 32 10.00 3.86 9.72
C LEU A 32 8.87 4.64 9.04
N LEU A 33 7.77 4.89 9.75
CA LEU A 33 6.61 5.64 9.28
C LEU A 33 6.39 6.93 10.08
N ASP A 34 7.42 7.44 10.75
CA ASP A 34 7.32 8.69 11.50
C ASP A 34 7.46 9.91 10.59
N GLY A 35 6.64 10.93 10.87
CA GLY A 35 6.64 12.20 10.15
C GLY A 35 5.33 12.50 9.44
N PRO A 36 5.31 13.59 8.65
CA PRO A 36 4.17 14.01 7.85
C PRO A 36 3.70 12.91 6.88
N ASP A 37 2.39 12.73 6.76
CA ASP A 37 1.79 11.64 5.97
C ASP A 37 2.18 11.69 4.50
N ASP A 38 2.28 12.88 3.90
CA ASP A 38 2.72 13.08 2.51
C ASP A 38 4.13 12.51 2.27
N ARG A 39 5.06 12.74 3.21
CA ARG A 39 6.43 12.22 3.13
C ARG A 39 6.50 10.71 3.33
N VAL A 40 5.71 10.19 4.26
CA VAL A 40 5.62 8.75 4.50
C VAL A 40 5.05 8.06 3.26
N VAL A 41 3.96 8.60 2.71
CA VAL A 41 3.28 8.07 1.51
C VAL A 41 4.21 8.09 0.30
N ASP A 42 4.92 9.19 0.03
CA ASP A 42 5.87 9.27 -1.09
C ASP A 42 7.00 8.22 -0.95
N ALA A 43 7.55 8.06 0.26
CA ALA A 43 8.62 7.11 0.52
C ALA A 43 8.18 5.64 0.36
N VAL A 44 6.99 5.28 0.87
CA VAL A 44 6.48 3.90 0.76
C VAL A 44 5.98 3.58 -0.63
N ASP A 45 5.37 4.54 -1.34
CA ASP A 45 4.87 4.37 -2.71
C ASP A 45 5.98 3.91 -3.66
N ALA A 46 7.12 4.60 -3.63
CA ALA A 46 8.29 4.22 -4.43
C ALA A 46 8.79 2.81 -4.11
N ALA A 47 8.81 2.43 -2.83
CA ALA A 47 9.32 1.14 -2.39
C ALA A 47 8.34 -0.02 -2.59
N MET A 48 7.03 0.25 -2.56
CA MET A 48 5.98 -0.74 -2.74
C MET A 48 5.72 -1.06 -4.21
N ASP A 49 6.05 -0.14 -5.13
CA ASP A 49 5.91 -0.36 -6.57
C ASP A 49 6.60 -1.65 -7.05
N ASP A 50 7.80 -1.91 -6.54
CA ASP A 50 8.54 -3.14 -6.86
C ASP A 50 7.80 -4.40 -6.37
N LEU A 51 7.31 -4.38 -5.13
CA LEU A 51 6.61 -5.51 -4.52
C LEU A 51 5.27 -5.81 -5.21
N TYR A 52 4.58 -4.76 -5.65
CA TYR A 52 3.36 -4.91 -6.44
C TYR A 52 3.63 -5.56 -7.79
N ARG A 53 4.71 -5.16 -8.48
CA ARG A 53 5.13 -5.74 -9.76
C ARG A 53 5.59 -7.19 -9.63
N GLU A 54 6.13 -7.57 -8.48
CA GLU A 54 6.46 -8.95 -8.11
C GLU A 54 5.23 -9.80 -7.75
N GLY A 55 4.03 -9.19 -7.72
CA GLY A 55 2.78 -9.88 -7.38
C GLY A 55 2.60 -10.16 -5.89
N LEU A 56 3.42 -9.57 -5.03
CA LEU A 56 3.35 -9.75 -3.58
C LEU A 56 2.29 -8.88 -2.91
N LEU A 57 1.83 -7.83 -3.59
CA LEU A 57 0.85 -6.89 -3.06
C LEU A 57 -0.44 -6.89 -3.89
N VAL A 58 -1.57 -6.70 -3.20
CA VAL A 58 -2.80 -6.21 -3.80
C VAL A 58 -2.98 -4.73 -3.49
N CYS A 59 -3.50 -4.03 -4.48
CA CYS A 59 -3.77 -2.61 -4.44
C CYS A 59 -5.28 -2.37 -4.38
N PRO A 60 -5.78 -1.46 -3.52
CA PRO A 60 -7.20 -1.12 -3.55
C PRO A 60 -7.56 -0.45 -4.87
N GLY A 61 -8.67 -0.88 -5.45
CA GLY A 61 -9.29 -0.27 -6.61
C GLY A 61 -10.34 0.75 -6.23
N HIS A 62 -10.43 1.80 -7.04
CA HIS A 62 -11.43 2.87 -6.92
C HIS A 62 -12.11 3.10 -8.26
N ARG A 63 -13.28 3.74 -8.27
CA ARG A 63 -14.08 4.00 -9.49
C ARG A 63 -13.33 4.66 -10.65
N TRP A 64 -12.23 5.35 -10.37
CA TRP A 64 -11.40 6.05 -11.36
C TRP A 64 -10.25 5.19 -11.90
N LEU A 65 -10.03 4.00 -11.34
CA LEU A 65 -9.08 3.00 -11.84
C LEU A 65 -9.81 2.05 -12.81
N PRO A 66 -9.50 2.07 -14.12
CA PRO A 66 -10.17 1.24 -15.13
C PRO A 66 -9.75 -0.24 -15.07
N GLY A 67 -8.74 -0.58 -14.27
CA GLY A 67 -8.22 -1.94 -14.13
C GLY A 67 -6.97 -1.96 -13.24
N PRO A 68 -6.29 -3.12 -13.14
CA PRO A 68 -5.03 -3.21 -12.43
C PRO A 68 -4.01 -2.25 -13.06
N PRO A 69 -3.46 -1.29 -12.30
CA PRO A 69 -2.43 -0.42 -12.85
C PRO A 69 -1.15 -1.25 -13.10
N PRO A 70 -0.31 -0.90 -14.08
CA PRO A 70 0.96 -1.60 -14.34
C PRO A 70 2.03 -1.31 -13.27
N SER A 71 1.78 -0.31 -12.43
CA SER A 71 2.64 0.21 -11.38
C SER A 71 1.74 0.91 -10.37
N ILE A 72 2.11 0.86 -9.09
CA ILE A 72 1.43 1.67 -8.06
C ILE A 72 2.20 2.96 -7.77
N ARG A 73 3.19 3.32 -8.59
CA ARG A 73 3.90 4.58 -8.47
C ARG A 73 2.95 5.76 -8.62
N GLY A 74 2.97 6.66 -7.64
CA GLY A 74 2.06 7.79 -7.51
C GLY A 74 0.63 7.40 -7.14
N HIS A 75 0.35 6.12 -6.88
CA HIS A 75 -0.99 5.67 -6.54
C HIS A 75 -1.34 6.00 -5.10
N LEU A 76 -0.44 5.71 -4.15
CA LEU A 76 -0.70 6.01 -2.75
C LEU A 76 -0.73 7.53 -2.52
N VAL A 77 0.16 8.27 -3.20
CA VAL A 77 0.14 9.74 -3.24
C VAL A 77 -1.21 10.23 -3.76
N GLY A 78 -1.65 9.72 -4.91
CA GLY A 78 -2.93 10.10 -5.50
C GLY A 78 -4.14 9.74 -4.64
N LEU A 79 -4.08 8.64 -3.88
CA LEU A 79 -5.11 8.27 -2.91
C LEU A 79 -5.12 9.20 -1.70
N HIS A 80 -3.95 9.53 -1.16
CA HIS A 80 -3.81 10.43 -0.03
C HIS A 80 -4.33 11.83 -0.38
N ASP A 81 -3.92 12.40 -1.51
CA ASP A 81 -4.35 13.72 -1.99
C ASP A 81 -5.87 13.82 -2.21
N ARG A 82 -6.52 12.68 -2.50
CA ARG A 82 -7.97 12.58 -2.70
C ARG A 82 -8.74 12.20 -1.43
N GLY A 83 -8.07 12.02 -0.29
CA GLY A 83 -8.69 11.61 0.98
C GLY A 83 -9.16 10.14 1.01
N HIS A 84 -8.56 9.29 0.18
CA HIS A 84 -8.88 7.87 0.08
C HIS A 84 -7.88 6.94 0.80
N LEU A 85 -6.71 7.45 1.15
CA LEU A 85 -5.77 6.81 2.08
C LEU A 85 -5.65 7.71 3.31
N LEU A 86 -5.98 7.17 4.47
CA LEU A 86 -6.09 7.92 5.72
C LEU A 86 -5.22 7.26 6.79
N ARG A 87 -4.53 8.07 7.58
CA ARG A 87 -3.83 7.63 8.78
C ARG A 87 -4.56 8.16 10.01
N ASP A 88 -4.95 7.25 10.90
CA ASP A 88 -5.58 7.63 12.15
C ASP A 88 -4.56 8.37 13.06
N PRO A 89 -4.87 9.58 13.57
CA PRO A 89 -3.91 10.40 14.29
C PRO A 89 -3.56 9.85 15.68
N GLN A 90 -4.38 8.97 16.27
CA GLN A 90 -4.16 8.42 17.60
C GLN A 90 -3.43 7.08 17.55
N THR A 91 -3.87 6.19 16.68
CA THR A 91 -3.35 4.82 16.53
C THR A 91 -2.28 4.72 15.44
N ARG A 92 -2.13 5.75 14.59
CA ARG A 92 -1.23 5.80 13.43
C ARG A 92 -1.53 4.73 12.38
N THR A 93 -2.72 4.15 12.42
CA THR A 93 -3.18 3.07 11.53
C THR A 93 -3.63 3.65 10.19
N TRP A 94 -3.13 3.08 9.10
CA TRP A 94 -3.52 3.37 7.73
C TRP A 94 -4.78 2.59 7.34
N SER A 95 -5.70 3.26 6.67
CA SER A 95 -6.93 2.67 6.14
C SER A 95 -7.32 3.29 4.80
N TYR A 96 -8.12 2.58 4.03
CA TYR A 96 -8.68 3.08 2.78
C TYR A 96 -10.15 3.48 2.93
N SER A 97 -10.57 4.51 2.21
CA SER A 97 -11.97 4.89 2.05
C SER A 97 -12.43 4.68 0.60
N GLY A 98 -13.71 4.32 0.43
CA GLY A 98 -14.33 4.23 -0.90
C GLY A 98 -13.76 3.16 -1.83
N VAL A 99 -13.18 2.09 -1.28
CA VAL A 99 -12.65 0.96 -2.06
C VAL A 99 -13.79 0.24 -2.78
N THR A 100 -13.60 -0.02 -4.08
CA THR A 100 -14.59 -0.72 -4.92
C THR A 100 -14.15 -2.10 -5.36
N SER A 101 -12.83 -2.36 -5.35
CA SER A 101 -12.24 -3.63 -5.81
C SER A 101 -10.83 -3.78 -5.24
N TYR A 102 -10.17 -4.90 -5.54
CA TYR A 102 -8.74 -5.08 -5.30
C TYR A 102 -8.06 -5.57 -6.58
N PHE A 103 -6.96 -4.94 -6.93
CA PHE A 103 -6.16 -5.24 -8.11
C PHE A 103 -4.85 -5.91 -7.73
N ARG A 104 -4.46 -6.91 -8.50
CA ARG A 104 -3.15 -7.57 -8.38
C ARG A 104 -2.52 -7.73 -9.75
N VAL A 105 -1.19 -7.60 -9.80
CA VAL A 105 -0.43 -8.01 -10.98
C VAL A 105 -0.27 -9.52 -10.90
N THR A 106 -0.44 -10.20 -12.04
CA THR A 106 -0.03 -11.60 -12.16
C THR A 106 1.43 -11.57 -12.63
N PRO A 107 2.40 -12.04 -11.82
CA PRO A 107 3.77 -12.11 -12.26
C PRO A 107 3.84 -12.99 -13.51
N ARG A 108 4.53 -12.51 -14.55
CA ARG A 108 4.76 -13.25 -15.79
C ARG A 108 5.85 -14.30 -15.61
#